data_AF-A0A5F8MPK7-F1
#
_entry.id   AF-A0A5F8MPK7-F1
#
_cell.length_a   1.000
_cell.length_b   1.000
_cell.length_c   1.000
_cell.angle_alpha   90.00
_cell.angle_beta   90.00
_cell.angle_gamma   90.00
#
_symmetry.space_group_name_H-M   'P 1'
#
loop_
_entity.id
_entity.type
_entity.pdbx_description
1 polymer ?
#
loop_
_entity_poly.entity_id
_entity_poly.type
_entity_poly.pdbx_seq_one_letter_code
_entity_poly.pdbx_strand_id
1 'polypeptide(L)' 'MKLSLIKVVNGCRLGKIQNLGKAGDCTVDIPGCLLYTRTGSAPHLTHQTLRNIHGVPGIAQLTLSSL' A
#
# COMPACT_ATOMS: atom_id res chain seq x y z
N MET A 1 15.08 -3.26 -4.16
CA MET A 1 13.64 -3.54 -4.29
C MET A 1 13.39 -5.01 -4.61
N LYS A 2 12.52 -5.68 -3.84
CA LYS A 2 12.10 -7.08 -4.04
C LYS A 2 10.59 -7.21 -3.85
N LEU A 3 9.88 -7.77 -4.83
CA LEU A 3 8.47 -8.13 -4.67
C LEU A 3 8.35 -9.55 -4.08
N SER A 4 7.49 -9.73 -3.09
CA SER A 4 7.19 -11.06 -2.52
C SER A 4 5.68 -11.23 -2.41
N LEU A 5 5.15 -12.25 -3.06
CA LEU A 5 3.72 -12.58 -3.02
C LEU A 5 3.42 -13.41 -1.77
N ILE A 6 2.39 -13.02 -1.04
CA ILE A 6 1.87 -13.74 0.12
C ILE A 6 0.69 -14.63 -0.28
N LYS A 7 -0.20 -14.13 -1.13
CA LYS A 7 -1.40 -14.86 -1.55
C LYS A 7 -1.84 -14.46 -2.95
N VAL A 8 -2.37 -15.42 -3.70
CA VAL A 8 -3.02 -15.18 -5.00
C VAL A 8 -4.43 -15.77 -4.94
N VAL A 9 -5.44 -14.98 -5.30
CA VAL A 9 -6.86 -15.39 -5.31
C VAL A 9 -7.52 -14.84 -6.56
N ASN A 10 -8.05 -15.70 -7.43
CA ASN A 10 -8.78 -15.30 -8.64
C ASN A 10 -8.06 -14.22 -9.49
N GLY A 11 -6.73 -14.32 -9.60
CA GLY A 11 -5.90 -13.34 -10.32
C GLY A 11 -5.47 -12.12 -9.50
N CYS A 12 -6.08 -11.84 -8.34
CA CYS A 12 -5.63 -10.82 -7.41
C CYS A 12 -4.35 -11.28 -6.67
N ARG A 13 -3.40 -10.35 -6.47
CA ARG A 13 -2.10 -10.63 -5.87
C ARG A 13 -1.88 -9.79 -4.61
N LEU A 14 -1.80 -10.48 -3.48
CA LEU A 14 -1.39 -9.90 -2.21
C LEU A 14 0.10 -10.14 -2.01
N GLY A 15 0.83 -9.11 -1.59
CA GLY A 15 2.26 -9.22 -1.36
C GLY A 15 2.85 -8.03 -0.66
N LYS A 16 4.18 -7.98 -0.65
CA LYS A 16 4.98 -6.89 -0.11
C LYS A 16 6.07 -6.49 -1.10
N ILE A 17 6.29 -5.20 -1.23
CA ILE A 17 7.48 -4.64 -1.87
C ILE A 17 8.46 -4.29 -0.75
N GLN A 18 9.57 -5.01 -0.71
CA GLN A 18 10.62 -4.89 0.30
C GLN A 18 11.85 -4.18 -0.27
N ASN A 19 12.77 -3.82 0.61
CA ASN A 19 14.03 -3.15 0.27
C ASN A 19 13.78 -1.82 -0.47
N LEU A 20 12.90 -1.01 0.11
CA LEU A 20 12.56 0.34 -0.35
C LEU A 20 13.31 1.40 0.48
N GLY A 21 13.31 2.64 -0.02
CA GLY A 21 14.00 3.75 0.62
C GLY A 21 15.52 3.73 0.40
N LYS A 22 16.21 4.76 0.91
CA LYS A 22 17.67 4.89 0.75
C LYS A 22 18.45 3.82 1.51
N ALA A 23 17.94 3.41 2.67
CA ALA A 23 18.56 2.39 3.52
C ALA A 23 18.08 0.96 3.23
N GLY A 24 17.04 0.79 2.39
CA GLY A 24 16.50 -0.53 2.06
C GLY A 24 15.74 -1.22 3.20
N ASP A 25 15.33 -0.48 4.22
CA ASP A 25 14.63 -0.95 5.42
C ASP A 25 13.10 -0.78 5.32
N CYS A 26 12.62 -0.06 4.31
CA CYS A 26 11.19 0.15 4.13
C CYS A 26 10.52 -1.02 3.39
N THR A 27 9.28 -1.33 3.81
CA THR A 27 8.40 -2.31 3.17
C THR A 27 7.02 -1.69 2.95
N VAL A 28 6.37 -2.02 1.83
CA VAL A 28 5.01 -1.59 1.50
C VAL A 28 4.16 -2.80 1.14
N ASP A 29 3.00 -2.94 1.77
CA ASP A 29 2.02 -3.98 1.45
C ASP A 29 1.26 -3.63 0.15
N ILE A 30 0.94 -4.65 -0.65
CA ILE A 30 0.15 -4.53 -1.89
C ILE A 30 -1.02 -5.52 -1.91
N PRO A 31 -2.19 -5.18 -2.50
CA PRO A 31 -2.52 -3.91 -3.15
C PRO A 31 -2.60 -2.75 -2.15
N GLY A 32 -2.10 -1.58 -2.56
CA GLY A 32 -2.07 -0.37 -1.75
C GLY A 32 -2.24 0.88 -2.61
N CYS A 33 -2.78 1.95 -2.03
CA CYS A 33 -2.93 3.25 -2.68
C CYS A 33 -1.84 4.21 -2.20
N LEU A 34 -1.12 4.84 -3.13
CA LEU A 34 -0.08 5.81 -2.82
C LEU A 34 -0.58 7.23 -3.10
N LEU A 35 -0.35 8.14 -2.15
CA LEU A 35 -0.61 9.56 -2.36
C LEU A 35 0.55 10.19 -3.12
N TYR A 36 0.26 10.77 -4.28
CA TYR A 36 1.24 11.60 -4.98
C TYR A 36 1.44 12.91 -4.24
N THR A 37 2.71 13.29 -4.03
CA THR A 37 3.06 14.59 -3.46
C THR A 37 4.20 15.19 -4.29
N ARG A 38 4.09 16.49 -4.60
CA ARG A 38 5.11 17.17 -5.42
C ARG A 38 6.38 17.50 -4.62
N THR A 39 6.24 17.75 -3.32
CA THR A 39 7.30 18.30 -2.44
C THR A 39 7.57 17.42 -1.21
N GLY A 40 7.27 16.13 -1.29
CA GLY A 40 7.65 15.13 -0.27
C GLY A 40 6.68 14.97 0.89
N SER A 41 5.67 15.82 1.04
CA SER A 41 4.58 15.63 2.02
C SER A 41 3.23 16.02 1.44
N ALA A 42 2.18 15.35 1.92
CA ALA A 42 0.81 15.66 1.52
C ALA A 42 0.35 16.94 2.25
N PRO A 43 -0.17 17.95 1.52
CA PRO A 43 -0.69 19.17 2.16
C PRO A 43 -1.74 18.82 3.22
N HIS A 44 -1.65 19.46 4.39
CA HIS A 44 -2.58 19.28 5.51
C HIS A 44 -2.65 17.86 6.10
N LEU A 45 -1.82 16.92 5.63
CA LEU A 45 -1.80 15.54 6.08
C LEU A 45 -0.41 15.20 6.60
N THR A 46 -0.23 15.42 7.90
CA THR A 46 1.04 15.13 8.57
C THR A 46 1.25 13.62 8.68
N HIS A 47 2.51 13.20 8.78
CA HIS A 47 2.84 11.80 9.10
C HIS A 47 2.20 11.33 10.41
N GLN A 48 2.04 12.22 11.40
CA GLN A 48 1.34 11.90 12.64
C GLN A 48 -0.14 11.62 12.40
N THR A 49 -0.81 12.44 11.58
CA THR A 49 -2.22 12.24 11.22
C THR A 49 -2.41 10.91 10.50
N LEU A 50 -1.53 10.57 9.54
CA LEU A 50 -1.56 9.27 8.86
C LEU A 50 -1.42 8.09 9.83
N ARG A 51 -0.54 8.21 10.84
CA ARG A 51 -0.36 7.17 11.85
C ARG A 51 -1.58 6.94 12.72
N ASN A 52 -2.46 7.93 12.86
CA ASN A 52 -3.68 7.81 13.65
C ASN A 52 -4.83 7.15 12.85
N ILE A 53 -4.65 6.91 11.54
CA ILE A 53 -5.64 6.21 10.72
C ILE A 53 -5.53 4.72 11.01
N HIS A 54 -6.56 4.17 11.64
CA HIS A 54 -6.67 2.77 12.00
C HIS A 54 -8.05 2.22 11.60
N GLY A 55 -8.20 0.90 11.63
CA GLY A 55 -9.48 0.27 11.29
C GLY A 55 -9.87 0.35 9.81
N VAL A 56 -8.95 0.80 8.95
CA VAL A 56 -9.13 0.65 7.51
C VAL A 56 -9.12 -0.84 7.15
N PRO A 57 -10.09 -1.31 6.34
CA PRO A 57 -10.11 -2.71 5.93
C PRO A 57 -8.81 -3.01 5.19
N GLY A 58 -8.08 -4.03 5.65
CA GLY A 58 -6.75 -4.34 5.12
C GLY A 58 -6.79 -4.55 3.60
N ILE A 59 -7.74 -5.37 3.12
CA ILE A 59 -8.01 -5.62 1.70
C ILE A 59 -9.48 -6.04 1.57
N ALA A 60 -10.19 -5.48 0.58
CA ALA A 60 -11.48 -5.99 0.13
C ALA A 60 -11.35 -6.48 -1.31
N GLN A 61 -11.73 -7.73 -1.57
CA GLN A 61 -11.90 -8.22 -2.94
C GLN A 61 -13.33 -7.89 -3.38
N LEU A 62 -13.47 -6.97 -4.32
CA LEU A 62 -14.76 -6.64 -4.92
C LEU A 62 -14.84 -7.38 -6.27
N THR A 63 -15.71 -8.39 -6.34
CA THR A 63 -16.06 -8.99 -7.63
C THR A 63 -17.03 -8.04 -8.32
N LEU A 64 -16.56 -7.32 -9.34
CA LEU A 64 -17.43 -6.55 -10.22
C LEU A 64 -18.15 -7.52 -11.16
N SER A 65 -19.48 -7.48 -11.20
CA SER A 65 -20.23 -8.08 -12.31
C SER A 65 -19.75 -7.38 -13.59
N SER A 66 -19.36 -8.16 -14.60
CA SER A 66 -18.83 -7.66 -15.87
C SER A 66 -19.59 -6.43 -16.36
N LEU A 67 -18.85 -5.35 -16.64
CA LEU A 67 -19.37 -4.14 -17.26
C LEU A 67 -19.98 -4.46 -18.64
#